data_AF-A0AAJ2H449-F1
#
_entry.id   AF-A0AAJ2H449-F1
#
_cell.length_a   1.000
_cell.length_b   1.000
_cell.length_c   1.000
_cell.angle_alpha   90.00
_cell.angle_beta   90.00
_cell.angle_gamma   90.00
#
_symmetry.space_group_name_H-M   'P 1'
#
loop_
_entity.id
_entity.type
_entity.pdbx_description
1 polymer ?
#
loop_
_entity_poly.entity_id
_entity_poly.type
_entity_poly.pdbx_seq_one_letter_code
_entity_poly.pdbx_strand_id
1 'polypeptide(L)'
;GLVLSVLMWAFFNQRLNDQQQANQLVQESNAQLDVQLKTLDGLQARRDEIVDRMKLIQDLQGKRPVVVRMFDEVARLTPSQMYLDRFERKDNKFTFQGRAESPNT
;
A
#
# COMPACT_ATOMS: atom_id res chain seq x y z
N GLY A 1 17.19 -59.10 37.42
CA GLY A 1 15.93 -58.43 37.00
C GLY A 1 15.92 -56.98 37.41
N LEU A 2 15.67 -56.70 38.70
CA LEU A 2 15.43 -55.35 39.23
C LEU A 2 16.53 -54.32 38.93
N VAL A 3 17.81 -54.71 39.03
CA VAL A 3 18.93 -53.79 38.76
C VAL A 3 18.93 -53.29 37.31
N LEU A 4 18.65 -54.18 36.34
CA LEU A 4 18.56 -53.79 34.93
C LEU A 4 17.36 -52.86 34.67
N SER A 5 16.23 -53.10 35.33
CA SER A 5 15.04 -52.24 35.22
C SER A 5 15.29 -50.84 35.78
N VAL A 6 16.00 -50.73 36.91
CA VAL A 6 16.36 -49.43 37.51
C VAL A 6 17.33 -48.66 36.62
N LEU A 7 18.34 -49.33 36.06
CA LEU A 7 19.29 -48.72 35.12
C LEU A 7 18.60 -48.23 33.84
N MET A 8 17.67 -49.02 33.30
CA MET A 8 16.89 -48.64 32.13
C MET A 8 15.97 -47.44 32.43
N TRP A 9 15.29 -47.45 33.58
CA TRP A 9 14.46 -46.32 34.01
C TRP A 9 15.28 -45.03 34.18
N ALA A 10 16.45 -45.11 34.83
CA ALA A 10 17.32 -43.95 35.02
C ALA A 10 17.80 -43.36 33.69
N PHE A 11 18.16 -44.22 32.72
CA PHE A 11 18.57 -43.78 31.38
C PHE A 11 17.45 -43.04 30.64
N PHE A 12 16.24 -43.58 30.64
CA PHE A 12 15.09 -42.92 30.01
C PHE A 12 14.69 -41.63 30.73
N ASN A 13 14.74 -41.61 32.06
CA ASN A 13 14.42 -40.42 32.85
C ASN A 13 15.38 -39.28 32.56
N GLN A 14 16.67 -39.58 32.40
CA GLN A 14 17.66 -38.57 32.03
C GLN A 14 17.40 -38.00 30.62
N ARG A 15 17.15 -38.86 29.63
CA ARG A 15 16.78 -38.42 28.27
C ARG A 15 15.51 -37.56 28.25
N LEU A 16 14.53 -37.91 29.08
CA LEU A 16 13.27 -37.18 29.18
C LEU A 16 13.48 -35.79 29.79
N ASN A 17 14.34 -35.69 30.81
CA ASN A 17 14.72 -34.41 31.42
C ASN A 17 15.47 -33.50 30.42
N ASP A 18 16.43 -34.06 29.68
CA ASP A 18 17.15 -33.32 28.63
C ASP A 18 16.19 -32.77 27.56
N GLN A 19 15.21 -33.59 27.14
CA GLN A 19 14.19 -33.18 26.18
C GLN A 19 13.25 -32.12 26.76
N GLN A 20 12.89 -32.21 28.05
CA GLN A 20 12.06 -31.20 28.71
C GLN A 20 12.77 -29.84 28.79
N GLN A 21 14.06 -29.81 29.10
CA GLN A 21 14.84 -28.57 29.12
C GLN A 21 14.94 -27.94 27.73
N ALA A 22 15.19 -28.76 26.69
CA ALA A 22 15.18 -28.27 25.31
C ALA A 22 13.81 -27.70 24.90
N ASN A 23 12.73 -28.38 25.28
CA ASN A 23 11.37 -27.90 25.00
C ASN A 23 11.05 -26.61 25.75
N GLN A 24 11.49 -26.46 27.01
CA GLN A 24 11.32 -25.23 27.78
C GLN A 24 12.04 -24.05 27.12
N LEU A 25 13.30 -24.24 26.69
CA LEU A 25 14.05 -23.19 25.99
C LEU A 25 13.36 -22.72 24.70
N VAL A 26 12.78 -23.66 23.93
CA VAL A 26 12.01 -23.33 22.72
C VAL A 26 10.74 -22.57 23.06
N GLN A 27 10.02 -22.97 24.11
CA GLN A 27 8.82 -22.26 24.56
C GLN A 27 9.12 -20.84 25.04
N GLU A 28 10.18 -20.65 25.80
CA GLU A 28 10.64 -19.32 26.25
C GLU A 28 11.01 -18.43 25.06
N SER A 29 11.74 -18.99 24.08
CA SER A 29 12.11 -18.27 22.87
C SER A 29 10.88 -17.86 22.06
N ASN A 30 9.90 -18.77 21.90
CA ASN A 30 8.63 -18.46 21.22
C ASN A 30 7.87 -17.34 21.92
N ALA A 31 7.79 -17.37 23.26
CA ALA A 31 7.14 -16.31 24.02
C ALA A 31 7.82 -14.95 23.82
N GLN A 32 9.15 -14.93 23.74
CA GLN A 32 9.90 -13.71 23.45
C GLN A 32 9.67 -13.20 22.02
N LEU A 33 9.55 -14.11 21.04
CA LEU A 33 9.19 -13.76 19.66
C LEU A 33 7.76 -13.21 19.56
N ASP A 34 6.80 -13.75 20.29
CA ASP A 34 5.41 -13.26 20.32
C ASP A 34 5.33 -11.82 20.84
N VAL A 35 6.14 -11.46 21.83
CA VAL A 35 6.24 -10.07 22.32
C VAL A 35 6.77 -9.15 21.22
N GLN A 36 7.79 -9.57 20.49
CA GLN A 36 8.34 -8.80 19.37
C GLN A 36 7.32 -8.67 18.22
N LEU A 37 6.58 -9.72 17.88
CA LEU A 37 5.52 -9.68 16.88
C LEU A 37 4.40 -8.70 17.28
N LYS A 38 3.97 -8.69 18.54
CA LYS A 38 2.99 -7.70 19.03
C LYS A 38 3.47 -6.25 18.90
N THR A 39 4.78 -6.01 19.01
CA THR A 39 5.33 -4.66 18.76
C THR A 39 5.30 -4.28 17.28
N LEU A 40 5.36 -5.26 16.37
CA LEU A 40 5.26 -5.04 14.92
C LEU A 40 3.83 -4.73 14.46
N ASP A 41 2.81 -5.29 15.11
CA ASP A 41 1.40 -4.96 14.79
C ASP A 41 1.12 -3.45 14.93
N GLY A 42 1.72 -2.80 15.95
CA GLY A 42 1.62 -1.35 16.13
C GLY A 42 2.33 -0.54 15.02
N LEU A 43 3.37 -1.10 14.41
CA LEU A 43 4.09 -0.48 13.28
C LEU A 43 3.32 -0.60 11.97
N GLN A 44 2.65 -1.74 11.73
CA GLN A 44 1.81 -1.94 10.56
C GLN A 44 0.62 -0.96 10.56
N ALA A 45 -0.06 -0.81 11.69
CA ALA A 45 -1.17 0.15 11.83
C ALA A 45 -0.74 1.60 11.55
N ARG A 46 0.44 2.00 12.05
CA ARG A 46 1.01 3.34 11.77
C ARG A 46 1.38 3.51 10.29
N ARG A 47 1.91 2.46 9.64
CA ARG A 47 2.23 2.50 8.21
C ARG A 47 0.95 2.72 7.38
N ASP A 48 -0.11 1.99 7.68
CA ASP A 48 -1.36 2.08 6.93
C ASP A 48 -2.02 3.46 7.09
N GLU A 49 -1.98 4.05 8.28
CA GLU A 49 -2.43 5.43 8.52
C GLU A 49 -1.64 6.46 7.67
N ILE A 50 -0.32 6.31 7.57
CA ILE A 50 0.53 7.18 6.75
C ILE A 50 0.19 7.01 5.27
N VAL A 51 -0.06 5.79 4.79
CA VAL A 51 -0.45 5.52 3.40
C VAL A 51 -1.78 6.17 3.05
N ASP A 52 -2.78 6.08 3.92
CA ASP A 52 -4.08 6.69 3.66
C ASP A 52 -4.02 8.22 3.63
N ARG A 53 -3.23 8.83 4.51
CA ARG A 53 -2.95 10.29 4.45
C ARG A 53 -2.23 10.67 3.15
N MET A 54 -1.28 9.86 2.69
CA MET A 54 -0.60 10.09 1.41
C MET A 54 -1.56 10.01 0.22
N LYS A 55 -2.50 9.05 0.21
CA LYS A 55 -3.54 8.96 -0.84
C LYS A 55 -4.42 10.21 -0.86
N LEU A 56 -4.89 10.66 0.29
CA LEU A 56 -5.68 11.90 0.40
C LEU A 56 -4.89 13.11 -0.16
N ILE A 57 -3.60 13.23 0.16
CA ILE A 57 -2.74 14.30 -0.37
C ILE A 57 -2.55 14.14 -1.88
N GLN A 58 -2.34 12.94 -2.39
CA GLN A 58 -2.20 12.67 -3.83
C GLN A 58 -3.48 13.00 -4.60
N ASP A 59 -4.66 12.66 -4.07
CA ASP A 59 -5.95 13.02 -4.65
C ASP A 59 -6.12 14.56 -4.71
N LEU A 60 -5.65 15.28 -3.69
CA LEU A 60 -5.62 16.75 -3.67
C LEU A 60 -4.56 17.35 -4.61
N GLN A 61 -3.45 16.65 -4.86
CA GLN A 61 -2.35 17.06 -5.74
C GLN A 61 -2.57 16.68 -7.22
N GLY A 62 -3.48 15.75 -7.53
CA GLY A 62 -3.78 15.25 -8.89
C GLY A 62 -4.28 16.31 -9.88
N LYS A 63 -4.62 17.53 -9.43
CA LYS A 63 -4.97 18.67 -10.30
C LYS A 63 -3.77 19.56 -10.68
N ARG A 64 -2.54 19.07 -10.43
CA ARG A 64 -1.19 19.55 -10.78
C ARG A 64 -1.07 20.34 -12.11
N PRO A 65 -0.69 19.78 -13.29
CA PRO A 65 -0.49 20.60 -14.50
C PRO A 65 -1.00 19.95 -15.80
N VAL A 66 -2.31 19.75 -15.93
CA VAL A 66 -2.91 19.28 -17.21
C VAL A 66 -3.51 20.43 -18.01
N VAL A 67 -3.98 21.49 -17.34
CA VAL A 67 -4.72 22.60 -17.97
C VAL A 67 -3.88 23.32 -19.04
N VAL A 68 -2.59 23.59 -18.79
CA VAL A 68 -1.74 24.37 -19.71
C VAL A 68 -1.44 23.62 -21.01
N ARG A 69 -1.19 22.30 -20.96
CA ARG A 69 -0.95 21.48 -22.16
C ARG A 69 -2.21 21.34 -23.02
N MET A 70 -3.37 21.26 -22.39
CA MET A 70 -4.64 21.20 -23.13
C MET A 70 -4.96 22.51 -23.85
N PHE A 71 -4.60 23.67 -23.27
CA PHE A 71 -4.75 24.95 -23.97
C PHE A 71 -3.85 25.04 -25.22
N ASP A 72 -2.60 24.55 -25.15
CA ASP A 72 -1.70 24.53 -26.32
C ASP A 72 -2.21 23.57 -27.42
N GLU A 73 -2.72 22.40 -27.03
CA GLU A 73 -3.29 21.44 -27.98
C GLU A 73 -4.57 21.95 -28.64
N VAL A 74 -5.48 22.60 -27.89
CA VAL A 74 -6.70 23.20 -28.45
C VAL A 74 -6.36 24.34 -29.42
N ALA A 75 -5.37 25.18 -29.10
CA ALA A 75 -4.92 26.24 -29.99
C ALA A 75 -4.32 25.69 -31.30
N ARG A 76 -3.58 24.57 -31.23
CA ARG A 76 -2.99 23.91 -32.42
C ARG A 76 -4.00 23.15 -33.28
N LEU A 77 -5.05 22.59 -32.67
CA LEU A 77 -6.08 21.81 -33.36
C LEU A 77 -7.22 22.69 -33.91
N THR A 78 -7.29 23.96 -33.51
CA THR A 78 -8.26 24.91 -34.06
C THR A 78 -7.83 25.28 -35.48
N PRO A 79 -8.60 24.92 -36.53
CA PRO A 79 -8.24 25.27 -37.89
C PRO A 79 -8.48 26.76 -38.15
N SER A 80 -7.83 27.32 -39.16
CA SER A 80 -7.77 28.77 -39.44
C SER A 80 -9.12 29.45 -39.70
N GLN A 81 -10.17 28.69 -40.00
CA GLN A 81 -11.53 29.15 -40.31
C GLN A 81 -12.47 29.24 -39.08
N MET A 82 -11.97 29.03 -37.86
CA MET A 82 -12.78 28.87 -36.65
C MET A 82 -12.15 29.60 -35.49
N TYR A 83 -12.99 30.34 -34.77
CA TYR A 83 -12.61 31.11 -33.60
C TYR A 83 -13.33 30.56 -32.38
N LEU A 84 -12.58 30.20 -31.34
CA LEU A 84 -13.14 29.79 -30.05
C LEU A 84 -13.30 31.02 -29.16
N ASP A 85 -14.53 31.31 -28.75
CA ASP A 85 -14.85 32.46 -27.89
C ASP A 85 -14.85 32.05 -26.40
N ARG A 86 -15.16 30.78 -26.06
CA ARG A 86 -15.17 30.26 -24.69
C ARG A 86 -14.76 28.80 -24.61
N PHE A 87 -13.87 28.50 -23.65
CA PHE A 87 -13.48 27.14 -23.26
C PHE A 87 -13.74 26.95 -21.77
N GLU A 88 -14.53 25.93 -21.41
CA GLU A 88 -14.83 25.59 -20.03
C GLU A 88 -14.63 24.09 -19.78
N ARG A 89 -13.94 23.76 -18.69
CA ARG A 89 -13.78 22.39 -18.21
C ARG A 89 -14.48 22.24 -16.87
N LYS A 90 -15.43 21.32 -16.79
CA LYS A 90 -16.05 20.87 -15.54
C LYS A 90 -15.79 19.38 -15.36
N ASP A 91 -14.91 19.07 -14.41
CA ASP A 91 -14.42 17.72 -14.12
C ASP A 91 -13.84 17.02 -15.37
N ASN A 92 -14.59 16.07 -15.94
CA ASN A 92 -14.24 15.31 -17.15
C ASN A 92 -15.03 15.73 -18.40
N LYS A 93 -15.82 16.81 -18.33
CA LYS A 93 -16.56 17.35 -19.47
C LYS A 93 -15.89 18.62 -19.98
N PHE A 94 -15.68 18.67 -21.29
CA PHE A 94 -15.11 19.81 -22.00
C PHE A 94 -16.21 20.45 -22.84
N THR A 95 -16.39 21.76 -22.69
CA THR A 95 -17.36 22.53 -23.47
C THR A 95 -16.61 23.62 -24.24
N PHE A 96 -16.80 23.64 -25.56
CA PHE A 96 -16.22 24.62 -26.47
C PHE A 96 -17.34 25.43 -27.10
N GLN A 97 -17.22 26.75 -27.09
CA GLN A 97 -18.14 27.66 -27.78
C GLN A 97 -17.32 28.60 -28.67
N GLY A 98 -17.76 28.80 -29.90
CA GLY A 98 -17.05 29.58 -30.88
C GLY A 98 -17.84 29.77 -32.16
N ARG A 99 -17.24 30.45 -33.12
CA ARG A 99 -17.78 30.75 -34.43
C ARG A 99 -16.90 30.07 -35.47
N ALA A 100 -17.47 29.18 -36.26
CA ALA A 100 -16.84 28.61 -37.43
C ALA A 100 -17.36 29.32 -38.67
N GLU A 101 -16.47 29.66 -39.59
CA GLU A 101 -16.85 30.17 -40.90
C GLU A 101 -17.63 29.07 -41.64
N SER A 102 -18.85 29.39 -42.07
CA SER A 102 -19.73 28.46 -42.77
C SER A 102 -19.12 28.16 -44.14
N PRO A 103 -18.92 26.89 -44.54
CA PRO A 103 -18.45 26.55 -45.88
C PRO A 103 -19.59 26.63 -46.89
N ASN A 104 -20.36 27.72 -46.88
CA ASN A 104 -21.34 28.01 -47.92
C ASN A 104 -20.96 29.29 -48.65
N THR A 105 -19.83 29.22 -49.37
CA THR A 105 -19.58 29.93 -50.63
C THR A 105 -18.58 29.11 -51.44
#